data_AF-A0AAV4JM19-F1
#
_entry.id   AF-A0AAV4JM19-F1
#
_cell.length_a   1.000
_cell.length_b   1.000
_cell.length_c   1.000
_cell.angle_alpha   90.00
_cell.angle_beta   90.00
_cell.angle_gamma   90.00
#
_symmetry.space_group_name_H-M   'P 1'
#
loop_
_entity.id
_entity.type
_entity.pdbx_description
1 polymer ?
#
loop_
_entity_poly.entity_id
_entity_poly.type
_entity_poly.pdbx_seq_one_letter_code
_entity_poly.pdbx_strand_id
1 'polypeptide(L)'
;MEEDYANETDLQCGYLKSSTGCSLPNNVDLRHIEKICTATLLQGYVLFSVALILGLPGSGLVLLTLARMPLRPSILYIRLLAVSDFVSLVFAGISYYNMLDADYVMTDSDHYSKWFGRIFQVLSHWLLVLICIERYVSVRFPFQKASLFTIRRSYQTCFIALSIGSVHFILFCVGDIERILKGDLRYFIVLFYLSVYIFLPMTLIVVFTALTASELKRNRGRRNSMMAPEHRSLATKLEADITRMMFLTAIFFIIFTLPMFLFHLYDRIDTYWIHNEYCPLGAAILYHVFYVCASVSFLNHAANFYIYLFGSPGFRRRFALSFHRLCRENTSEESMSVSQIPIRFLRYARTSSLNG
;
A
#
# COMPACT_ATOMS: atom_id res chain seq x y z
N MET A 1 12.45 -27.92 49.44
CA MET A 1 13.30 -27.95 48.23
C MET A 1 12.31 -27.90 47.08
N GLU A 2 11.77 -26.70 46.89
CA GLU A 2 10.75 -26.39 45.90
C GLU A 2 11.44 -26.33 44.53
N GLU A 3 11.07 -27.24 43.64
CA GLU A 3 11.25 -27.04 42.21
C GLU A 3 10.22 -25.99 41.79
N ASP A 4 10.68 -24.74 41.70
CA ASP A 4 10.01 -23.69 40.95
C ASP A 4 9.95 -24.13 39.47
N TYR A 5 8.89 -24.85 39.12
CA TYR A 5 8.38 -24.88 37.75
C TYR A 5 7.99 -23.44 37.42
N ALA A 6 8.94 -22.69 36.85
CA ALA A 6 8.66 -21.45 36.17
C ALA A 6 7.49 -21.71 35.20
N ASN A 7 6.35 -21.13 35.53
CA ASN A 7 5.11 -21.18 34.78
C ASN A 7 5.38 -21.22 33.26
N GLU A 8 5.04 -22.34 32.65
CA GLU A 8 5.06 -22.59 31.20
C GLU A 8 4.09 -21.66 30.43
N THR A 9 3.39 -20.77 31.14
CA THR A 9 2.24 -19.97 30.66
C THR A 9 2.54 -18.51 30.35
N ASP A 10 3.71 -17.93 30.67
CA ASP A 10 3.92 -16.47 30.55
C ASP A 10 4.96 -16.00 29.53
N LEU A 11 5.61 -16.91 28.79
CA LEU A 11 6.51 -16.47 27.73
C LEU A 11 5.71 -16.08 26.48
N GLN A 12 5.53 -14.76 26.34
CA GLN A 12 4.93 -14.01 25.21
C GLN A 12 5.39 -14.43 23.80
N CYS A 13 6.38 -15.31 23.67
CA CYS A 13 6.80 -15.95 22.43
C CYS A 13 6.51 -17.46 22.49
N GLY A 14 5.50 -17.92 21.77
CA GLY A 14 5.09 -19.34 21.69
C GLY A 14 6.09 -20.30 21.04
N TYR A 15 7.39 -19.96 20.98
CA TYR A 15 8.45 -20.72 20.28
C TYR A 15 9.42 -21.47 21.21
N LEU A 16 9.14 -21.54 22.52
CA LEU A 16 9.96 -22.32 23.47
C LEU A 16 9.70 -23.84 23.44
N LYS A 17 9.04 -24.38 22.41
CA LYS A 17 8.93 -25.84 22.31
C LYS A 17 10.29 -26.44 21.99
N SER A 18 10.77 -27.28 22.91
CA SER A 18 11.95 -28.11 22.77
C SER A 18 11.89 -28.92 21.47
N SER A 19 12.62 -28.50 20.44
CA SER A 19 12.94 -29.34 19.29
C SER A 19 13.87 -30.47 19.74
N THR A 20 13.68 -31.68 19.22
CA THR A 20 14.42 -32.89 19.60
C THR A 20 15.93 -32.85 19.32
N GLY A 21 16.48 -31.74 18.81
CA GLY A 21 17.89 -31.54 18.50
C GLY A 21 18.62 -30.43 19.29
N CYS A 22 17.92 -29.62 20.09
CA CYS A 22 18.54 -28.48 20.80
C CYS A 22 18.62 -28.70 22.31
N SER A 23 19.73 -28.28 22.92
CA SER A 23 19.83 -28.18 24.37
C SER A 23 18.81 -27.17 24.90
N LEU A 24 18.24 -27.44 26.08
CA LEU A 24 17.41 -26.47 26.78
C LEU A 24 18.16 -25.14 26.93
N PRO A 25 17.52 -23.99 26.63
CA PRO A 25 18.15 -22.69 26.76
C PRO A 25 18.55 -22.47 28.22
N ASN A 26 19.77 -21.97 28.45
CA ASN A 26 20.19 -21.59 29.80
C ASN A 26 19.49 -20.28 30.23
N ASN A 27 19.64 -19.90 31.50
CA ASN A 27 19.01 -18.68 32.04
C ASN A 27 19.42 -17.39 31.31
N VAL A 28 20.61 -17.35 30.70
CA VAL A 28 21.07 -16.18 29.93
C VAL A 28 20.34 -16.12 28.59
N ASP A 29 20.19 -17.26 27.91
CA ASP A 29 19.46 -17.38 26.65
C ASP A 29 17.98 -17.06 26.82
N LEU A 30 17.36 -17.53 27.90
CA LEU A 30 15.97 -17.19 28.24
C LEU A 30 15.77 -15.68 28.36
N ARG A 31 16.64 -14.97 29.08
CA ARG A 31 16.59 -13.51 29.20
C ARG A 31 16.81 -12.80 27.85
N HIS A 32 17.63 -13.36 26.96
CA HIS A 32 17.80 -12.80 25.62
C HIS A 32 16.55 -12.99 24.76
N ILE A 33 15.96 -14.19 24.78
CA ILE A 33 14.72 -14.49 24.07
C ILE A 33 13.61 -13.54 24.53
N GLU A 34 13.42 -13.38 25.83
CA GLU A 34 12.42 -12.46 26.41
C GLU A 34 12.61 -11.03 25.90
N LYS A 35 13.84 -10.50 25.95
CA LYS A 35 14.15 -9.16 25.42
C LYS A 35 13.85 -9.02 23.94
N ILE A 36 14.18 -10.02 23.13
CA ILE A 36 13.91 -10.03 21.69
C ILE A 36 12.40 -10.02 21.44
N CYS A 37 11.64 -10.80 22.20
CA CYS A 37 10.19 -10.87 22.09
C CYS A 37 9.52 -9.55 22.45
N THR A 38 9.87 -8.96 23.61
CA THR A 38 9.35 -7.64 23.99
C THR A 38 9.74 -6.56 22.99
N ALA A 39 10.98 -6.58 22.48
CA ALA A 39 11.41 -5.66 21.44
C ALA A 39 10.62 -5.84 20.14
N THR A 40 10.29 -7.08 19.76
CA THR A 40 9.48 -7.40 18.58
C THR A 40 8.07 -6.85 18.71
N LEU A 41 7.41 -7.09 19.84
CA LEU A 41 6.06 -6.58 20.09
C LEU A 41 6.04 -5.05 20.08
N LEU A 42 6.99 -4.41 20.78
CA LEU A 42 7.09 -2.95 20.83
C LEU A 42 7.37 -2.34 19.46
N GLN A 43 8.35 -2.87 18.73
CA GLN A 43 8.69 -2.41 17.38
C GLN A 43 7.52 -2.61 16.42
N GLY A 44 6.87 -3.78 16.51
CA GLY A 44 5.70 -4.11 15.71
C GLY A 44 4.57 -3.13 15.95
N TYR A 45 4.23 -2.87 17.22
CA TYR A 45 3.20 -1.92 17.61
C TYR A 45 3.51 -0.50 17.11
N VAL A 46 4.73 -0.02 17.32
CA VAL A 46 5.13 1.36 16.94
C VAL A 46 5.14 1.55 15.42
N LEU A 47 5.86 0.71 14.66
CA LEU A 47 5.98 0.89 13.21
C LEU A 47 4.64 0.70 12.50
N PHE A 48 3.85 -0.27 12.96
CA PHE A 48 2.54 -0.52 12.38
C PHE A 48 1.53 0.61 12.71
N SER A 49 1.54 1.11 13.95
CA SER A 49 0.75 2.29 14.33
C SER A 49 1.08 3.50 13.45
N VAL A 50 2.37 3.73 13.17
CA VAL A 50 2.81 4.79 12.25
C VAL A 50 2.23 4.58 10.86
N ALA A 51 2.24 3.34 10.33
CA ALA A 51 1.64 3.03 9.03
C ALA A 51 0.14 3.34 9.00
N LEU A 52 -0.61 3.03 10.07
CA LEU A 52 -2.05 3.32 10.16
C LEU A 52 -2.35 4.82 10.27
N ILE A 53 -1.67 5.51 11.19
CA ILE A 53 -1.89 6.94 11.47
C ILE A 53 -1.54 7.81 10.26
N LEU A 54 -0.50 7.44 9.50
CA LEU A 54 -0.12 8.17 8.30
C LEU A 54 -0.90 7.69 7.07
N GLY A 55 -1.11 6.38 6.95
CA GLY A 55 -1.65 5.78 5.73
C GLY A 55 -3.16 5.86 5.57
N LEU A 56 -3.95 5.69 6.63
CA LEU A 56 -5.41 5.80 6.53
C LEU A 56 -5.84 7.24 6.19
N PRO A 57 -5.39 8.28 6.92
CA PRO A 57 -5.72 9.66 6.55
C PRO A 57 -5.12 10.04 5.20
N GLY A 58 -3.87 9.63 4.92
CA GLY A 58 -3.21 9.91 3.65
C GLY A 58 -4.01 9.40 2.46
N SER A 59 -4.43 8.13 2.49
CA SER A 59 -5.27 7.52 1.45
C SER A 59 -6.62 8.23 1.31
N GLY A 60 -7.27 8.58 2.44
CA GLY A 60 -8.51 9.36 2.44
C GLY A 60 -8.34 10.74 1.78
N LEU A 61 -7.25 11.44 2.07
CA LEU A 61 -6.92 12.74 1.48
C LEU A 61 -6.63 12.65 -0.02
N VAL A 62 -5.99 11.57 -0.50
CA VAL A 62 -5.86 11.31 -1.94
C VAL A 62 -7.23 11.19 -2.58
N LEU A 63 -8.13 10.37 -2.01
CA LEU A 63 -9.48 10.16 -2.56
C LEU A 63 -10.28 11.47 -2.59
N LEU A 64 -10.29 12.23 -1.50
CA LEU A 64 -10.97 13.52 -1.42
C LEU A 64 -10.45 14.51 -2.47
N THR A 65 -9.12 14.56 -2.65
CA THR A 65 -8.47 15.44 -3.62
C THR A 65 -8.83 15.04 -5.04
N LEU A 66 -8.78 13.74 -5.34
CA LEU A 66 -9.03 13.22 -6.67
C LEU A 66 -10.52 13.15 -7.03
N ALA A 67 -11.45 13.03 -6.07
CA ALA A 67 -12.88 12.83 -6.29
C ALA A 67 -13.49 13.90 -7.22
N ARG A 68 -13.04 15.14 -7.09
CA ARG A 68 -13.52 16.29 -7.86
C ARG A 68 -12.86 16.45 -9.24
N MET A 69 -11.93 15.56 -9.60
CA MET A 69 -11.25 15.61 -10.88
C MET A 69 -12.00 14.80 -11.95
N PRO A 70 -11.99 15.24 -13.22
CA PRO A 70 -12.58 14.46 -14.30
C PRO A 70 -11.88 13.11 -14.41
N LEU A 71 -12.66 12.03 -14.57
CA LEU A 71 -12.12 10.68 -14.58
C LEU A 71 -11.27 10.47 -15.84
N ARG A 72 -10.01 10.12 -15.62
CA ARG A 72 -9.05 9.73 -16.66
C ARG A 72 -8.38 8.42 -16.22
N PRO A 73 -7.88 7.58 -17.13
CA PRO A 73 -7.20 6.32 -16.78
C PRO A 73 -6.15 6.47 -15.67
N SER A 74 -5.31 7.50 -15.76
CA SER A 74 -4.31 7.82 -14.73
C SER A 74 -4.90 8.17 -13.37
N ILE A 75 -5.97 8.96 -13.35
CA ILE A 75 -6.66 9.33 -12.11
C ILE A 75 -7.40 8.10 -11.53
N LEU A 76 -7.94 7.24 -12.39
CA LEU A 76 -8.57 5.98 -11.98
C LEU A 76 -7.56 5.08 -11.28
N TYR A 77 -6.37 4.86 -11.85
CA TYR A 77 -5.35 4.04 -11.19
C TYR A 77 -4.95 4.58 -9.82
N ILE A 78 -4.75 5.90 -9.68
CA ILE A 78 -4.39 6.50 -8.39
C ILE A 78 -5.56 6.45 -7.38
N ARG A 79 -6.80 6.62 -7.83
CA ARG A 79 -7.98 6.43 -6.95
C ARG A 79 -8.09 4.99 -6.47
N LEU A 80 -7.99 4.03 -7.37
CA LEU A 80 -8.02 2.61 -7.02
C LEU A 80 -6.85 2.26 -6.09
N LEU A 81 -5.66 2.85 -6.30
CA LEU A 81 -4.50 2.64 -5.45
C LEU A 81 -4.78 3.11 -4.02
N ALA A 82 -5.33 4.32 -3.86
CA ALA A 82 -5.69 4.84 -2.54
C ALA A 82 -6.81 4.03 -1.86
N VAL A 83 -7.80 3.52 -2.60
CA VAL A 83 -8.78 2.57 -2.05
C VAL A 83 -8.08 1.30 -1.59
N SER A 84 -7.17 0.77 -2.40
CA SER A 84 -6.44 -0.46 -2.11
C SER A 84 -5.57 -0.35 -0.88
N ASP A 85 -4.82 0.75 -0.77
CA ASP A 85 -3.97 1.04 0.39
C ASP A 85 -4.83 1.19 1.65
N PHE A 86 -5.93 1.94 1.59
CA PHE A 86 -6.85 2.11 2.72
C PHE A 86 -7.43 0.77 3.20
N VAL A 87 -8.00 -0.03 2.29
CA VAL A 87 -8.59 -1.33 2.64
C VAL A 87 -7.51 -2.28 3.18
N SER A 88 -6.34 -2.34 2.53
CA SER A 88 -5.25 -3.20 2.98
C SER A 88 -4.79 -2.86 4.40
N LEU A 89 -4.68 -1.57 4.75
CA LEU A 89 -4.30 -1.11 6.08
C LEU A 89 -5.38 -1.36 7.14
N VAL A 90 -6.66 -1.18 6.81
CA VAL A 90 -7.75 -1.49 7.75
C VAL A 90 -7.75 -2.98 8.12
N PHE A 91 -7.70 -3.86 7.12
CA PHE A 91 -7.74 -5.31 7.36
C PHE A 91 -6.43 -5.83 7.97
N ALA A 92 -5.28 -5.31 7.55
CA ALA A 92 -4.03 -5.56 8.25
C ALA A 92 -4.11 -5.08 9.71
N GLY A 93 -4.78 -3.96 9.96
CA GLY A 93 -5.01 -3.38 11.28
C GLY A 93 -5.65 -4.37 12.23
N ILE A 94 -6.82 -4.86 11.81
CA ILE A 94 -7.61 -5.83 12.55
C ILE A 94 -6.78 -7.10 12.80
N SER A 95 -6.22 -7.70 11.75
CA SER A 95 -5.47 -8.96 11.90
C SER A 95 -4.17 -8.81 12.70
N TYR A 96 -3.45 -7.69 12.56
CA TYR A 96 -2.15 -7.52 13.20
C TYR A 96 -2.27 -7.25 14.69
N TYR A 97 -3.23 -6.43 15.13
CA TYR A 97 -3.46 -6.22 16.56
C TYR A 97 -4.01 -7.47 17.25
N ASN A 98 -4.91 -8.21 16.57
CA ASN A 98 -5.37 -9.50 17.07
C ASN A 98 -4.20 -10.49 17.22
N MET A 99 -3.23 -10.50 16.29
CA MET A 99 -2.04 -11.36 16.38
C MET A 99 -1.00 -10.92 17.43
N LEU A 100 -1.04 -9.66 17.88
CA LEU A 100 -0.14 -9.15 18.92
C LEU A 100 -0.66 -9.42 20.34
N ASP A 101 -1.95 -9.73 20.48
CA ASP A 101 -2.54 -10.10 21.76
C ASP A 101 -2.18 -11.57 22.09
N ALA A 102 -1.45 -11.76 23.19
CA ALA A 102 -0.83 -13.04 23.53
C ALA A 102 -1.86 -14.14 23.85
N ASP A 103 -3.04 -13.75 24.33
CA ASP A 103 -4.14 -14.66 24.68
C ASP A 103 -5.11 -14.89 23.51
N TYR A 104 -4.84 -14.30 22.34
CA TYR A 104 -5.76 -14.33 21.22
C TYR A 104 -5.66 -15.62 20.41
N VAL A 105 -6.73 -16.40 20.44
CA VAL A 105 -6.90 -17.55 19.55
C VAL A 105 -7.45 -17.06 18.21
N MET A 106 -6.64 -17.18 17.15
CA MET A 106 -7.08 -16.85 15.79
C MET A 106 -8.34 -17.62 15.39
N THR A 107 -9.35 -16.88 14.95
CA THR A 107 -10.62 -17.41 14.44
C THR A 107 -10.59 -17.51 12.93
N ASP A 108 -11.52 -18.27 12.34
CA ASP A 108 -11.70 -18.32 10.87
C ASP A 108 -11.94 -16.91 10.29
N SER A 109 -12.62 -16.03 11.03
CA SER A 109 -12.85 -14.64 10.63
C SER A 109 -11.56 -13.84 10.46
N ASP A 110 -10.54 -14.10 11.30
CA ASP A 110 -9.23 -13.44 11.19
C ASP A 110 -8.48 -13.92 9.96
N HIS A 111 -8.59 -15.22 9.64
CA HIS A 111 -8.02 -15.78 8.43
C HIS A 111 -8.62 -15.14 7.17
N TYR A 112 -9.95 -15.00 7.11
CA TYR A 112 -10.62 -14.31 6.02
C TYR A 112 -10.27 -12.82 5.94
N SER A 113 -10.18 -12.14 7.09
CA SER A 113 -9.80 -10.73 7.17
C SER A 113 -8.37 -10.50 6.66
N LYS A 114 -7.43 -11.34 7.09
CA LYS A 114 -6.03 -11.33 6.63
C LYS A 114 -5.97 -11.58 5.13
N TRP A 115 -6.70 -12.58 4.63
CA TRP A 115 -6.78 -12.92 3.22
C TRP A 115 -7.31 -11.76 2.38
N PHE A 116 -8.41 -11.16 2.81
CA PHE A 116 -9.02 -10.03 2.13
C PHE A 116 -8.08 -8.82 2.08
N GLY A 117 -7.42 -8.49 3.20
CA GLY A 117 -6.41 -7.44 3.24
C GLY A 117 -5.25 -7.69 2.25
N ARG A 118 -4.78 -8.93 2.13
CA ARG A 118 -3.71 -9.30 1.20
C ARG A 118 -4.11 -9.16 -0.26
N ILE A 119 -5.36 -9.42 -0.63
CA ILE A 119 -5.86 -9.20 -2.00
C ILE A 119 -5.69 -7.73 -2.41
N PHE A 120 -6.08 -6.80 -1.53
CA PHE A 120 -5.91 -5.37 -1.78
C PHE A 120 -4.45 -4.92 -1.73
N GLN A 121 -3.61 -5.57 -0.94
CA GLN A 121 -2.17 -5.33 -0.98
C GLN A 121 -1.58 -5.70 -2.35
N VAL A 122 -1.96 -6.87 -2.90
CA VAL A 122 -1.52 -7.29 -4.24
C VAL A 122 -2.02 -6.32 -5.31
N LEU A 123 -3.29 -5.94 -5.24
CA LEU A 123 -3.87 -4.96 -6.16
C LEU A 123 -3.08 -3.64 -6.13
N SER A 124 -2.68 -3.18 -4.94
CA SER A 124 -1.89 -1.95 -4.80
C SER A 124 -0.54 -2.05 -5.53
N HIS A 125 0.19 -3.15 -5.37
CA HIS A 125 1.47 -3.38 -6.07
C HIS A 125 1.30 -3.37 -7.60
N TRP A 126 0.26 -4.04 -8.10
CA TRP A 126 -0.02 -4.08 -9.53
C TRP A 126 -0.54 -2.77 -10.10
N LEU A 127 -1.28 -1.98 -9.32
CA LEU A 127 -1.67 -0.63 -9.72
C LEU A 127 -0.45 0.29 -9.88
N LEU A 128 0.58 0.16 -9.04
CA LEU A 128 1.86 0.85 -9.23
C LEU A 128 2.54 0.46 -10.54
N VAL A 129 2.55 -0.83 -10.89
CA VAL A 129 3.03 -1.32 -12.19
C VAL A 129 2.25 -0.68 -13.34
N LEU A 130 0.92 -0.71 -13.29
CA LEU A 130 0.05 -0.14 -14.32
C LEU A 130 0.26 1.38 -14.47
N ILE A 131 0.47 2.10 -13.37
CA ILE A 131 0.86 3.52 -13.40
C ILE A 131 2.19 3.67 -14.14
N CYS A 132 3.21 2.85 -13.85
CA CYS A 132 4.50 2.94 -14.52
C CYS A 132 4.39 2.64 -16.03
N ILE A 133 3.59 1.64 -16.43
CA ILE A 133 3.33 1.32 -17.84
C ILE A 133 2.59 2.46 -18.54
N GLU A 134 1.53 2.99 -17.93
CA GLU A 134 0.77 4.12 -18.46
C GLU A 134 1.68 5.31 -18.73
N ARG A 135 2.64 5.56 -17.83
CA ARG A 135 3.60 6.65 -17.96
C ARG A 135 4.59 6.40 -19.08
N TYR A 136 5.17 5.20 -19.16
CA TYR A 136 6.07 4.85 -20.26
C TYR A 136 5.39 5.02 -21.63
N VAL A 137 4.18 4.47 -21.79
CA VAL A 137 3.41 4.60 -23.04
C VAL A 137 3.08 6.06 -23.34
N SER A 138 2.76 6.87 -22.32
CA SER A 138 2.48 8.29 -22.50
C SER A 138 3.67 9.07 -23.08
N VAL A 139 4.89 8.71 -22.68
CA VAL A 139 6.11 9.39 -23.12
C VAL A 139 6.57 8.86 -24.48
N ARG A 140 6.57 7.53 -24.67
CA ARG A 140 7.09 6.89 -25.88
C ARG A 140 6.11 6.94 -27.07
N PHE A 141 4.82 6.75 -26.80
CA PHE A 141 3.77 6.57 -27.81
C PHE A 141 2.53 7.45 -27.51
N PRO A 142 2.67 8.80 -27.51
CA PRO A 142 1.60 9.71 -27.10
C PRO A 142 0.31 9.57 -27.93
N PHE A 143 0.43 9.28 -29.23
CA PHE A 143 -0.72 9.09 -30.12
C PHE A 143 -1.46 7.76 -29.88
N GLN A 144 -0.73 6.72 -29.48
CA GLN A 144 -1.34 5.42 -29.17
C GLN A 144 -1.96 5.38 -27.78
N LYS A 145 -1.52 6.26 -26.86
CA LYS A 145 -2.03 6.34 -25.49
C LYS A 145 -3.56 6.42 -25.45
N ALA A 146 -4.16 7.28 -26.26
CA ALA A 146 -5.61 7.50 -26.26
C ALA A 146 -6.40 6.25 -26.69
N SER A 147 -5.82 5.41 -27.55
CA SER A 147 -6.41 4.13 -27.96
C SER A 147 -6.16 3.03 -26.92
N LEU A 148 -4.94 2.95 -26.38
CA LEU A 148 -4.54 1.90 -25.45
C LEU A 148 -5.19 2.05 -24.07
N PHE A 149 -5.20 3.27 -23.52
CA PHE A 149 -5.71 3.56 -22.19
C PHE A 149 -7.08 4.24 -22.27
N THR A 150 -8.13 3.43 -22.38
CA THR A 150 -9.52 3.87 -22.17
C THR A 150 -9.99 3.46 -20.78
N ILE A 151 -10.99 4.14 -20.21
CA ILE A 151 -11.51 3.81 -18.88
C ILE A 151 -11.94 2.34 -18.77
N ARG A 152 -12.64 1.82 -19.80
CA ARG A 152 -13.07 0.42 -19.85
C ARG A 152 -11.88 -0.55 -19.83
N ARG A 153 -10.85 -0.29 -20.65
CA ARG A 153 -9.64 -1.11 -20.69
C ARG A 153 -8.86 -1.03 -19.38
N SER A 154 -8.83 0.14 -18.73
CA SER A 154 -8.19 0.30 -17.42
C SER A 154 -8.86 -0.57 -16.35
N TYR A 155 -10.19 -0.59 -16.26
CA TYR A 155 -10.89 -1.51 -15.35
C TYR A 155 -10.60 -2.98 -15.66
N GLN A 156 -10.59 -3.36 -16.95
CA GLN A 156 -10.22 -4.72 -17.36
C GLN A 156 -8.79 -5.09 -16.93
N THR A 157 -7.82 -4.20 -17.13
CA THR A 157 -6.44 -4.45 -16.69
C THR A 157 -6.32 -4.57 -15.17
N CYS A 158 -7.04 -3.76 -14.40
CA CYS A 158 -7.07 -3.88 -12.94
C CYS A 158 -7.69 -5.20 -12.50
N PHE A 159 -8.79 -5.61 -13.13
CA PHE A 159 -9.46 -6.87 -12.83
C PHE A 159 -8.55 -8.07 -13.14
N ILE A 160 -7.89 -8.09 -14.31
CA ILE A 160 -6.94 -9.13 -14.67
C ILE A 160 -5.78 -9.19 -13.66
N ALA A 161 -5.21 -8.04 -13.29
CA ALA A 161 -4.14 -7.98 -12.30
C ALA A 161 -4.59 -8.49 -10.92
N LEU A 162 -5.80 -8.13 -10.50
CA LEU A 162 -6.42 -8.65 -9.28
C LEU A 162 -6.61 -10.17 -9.34
N SER A 163 -7.17 -10.68 -10.43
CA SER A 163 -7.41 -12.11 -10.62
C SER A 163 -6.10 -12.90 -10.55
N ILE A 164 -5.09 -12.50 -11.33
CA ILE A 164 -3.76 -13.15 -11.34
C ILE A 164 -3.13 -13.11 -9.94
N GLY A 165 -3.18 -11.95 -9.29
CA GLY A 165 -2.64 -11.76 -7.94
C GLY A 165 -3.37 -12.56 -6.86
N SER A 166 -4.65 -12.87 -7.07
CA SER A 166 -5.51 -13.57 -6.11
C SER A 166 -5.56 -15.08 -6.32
N VAL A 167 -5.01 -15.62 -7.42
CA VAL A 167 -5.04 -17.07 -7.69
C VAL A 167 -4.44 -17.87 -6.54
N HIS A 168 -3.28 -17.44 -6.03
CA HIS A 168 -2.64 -18.11 -4.89
C HIS A 168 -3.55 -18.09 -3.65
N PHE A 169 -4.20 -16.96 -3.39
CA PHE A 169 -5.10 -16.81 -2.27
C PHE A 169 -6.31 -17.75 -2.36
N ILE A 170 -6.82 -18.05 -3.56
CA ILE A 170 -7.88 -19.06 -3.74
C ILE A 170 -7.32 -20.48 -3.51
N LEU A 171 -6.10 -20.76 -3.99
CA LEU A 171 -5.44 -22.05 -3.83
C LEU A 171 -5.07 -22.39 -2.37
N PHE A 172 -4.82 -21.38 -1.52
CA PHE A 172 -4.47 -21.57 -0.10
C PHE A 172 -5.58 -21.17 0.89
N CYS A 173 -6.70 -20.61 0.43
CA CYS A 173 -7.87 -20.34 1.28
C CYS A 173 -8.49 -21.63 1.83
N VAL A 174 -8.33 -22.73 1.10
CA VAL A 174 -8.77 -24.05 1.54
C VAL A 174 -7.61 -24.66 2.33
N GLY A 175 -7.67 -24.59 3.67
CA GLY A 175 -6.69 -25.22 4.57
C GLY A 175 -6.46 -26.72 4.29
N ASP A 176 -7.38 -27.37 3.56
CA ASP A 176 -7.21 -28.75 3.10
C ASP A 176 -6.17 -28.91 1.98
N ILE A 177 -5.93 -27.90 1.14
CA ILE A 177 -4.93 -27.96 0.07
C ILE A 177 -3.51 -27.97 0.65
N GLU A 178 -3.27 -27.34 1.82
CA GLU A 178 -1.98 -27.44 2.53
C GLU A 178 -1.65 -28.87 2.99
N ARG A 179 -2.67 -29.71 3.23
CA ARG A 179 -2.50 -31.13 3.54
C ARG A 179 -2.30 -31.99 2.29
N ILE A 180 -2.83 -31.55 1.15
CA ILE A 180 -2.80 -32.25 -0.14
C ILE A 180 -1.50 -31.96 -0.92
N LEU A 181 -1.00 -30.73 -0.86
CA LEU A 181 0.25 -30.32 -1.53
C LEU A 181 1.48 -30.77 -0.73
N LYS A 182 1.97 -31.97 -1.04
CA LYS A 182 3.21 -32.51 -0.46
C LYS A 182 4.45 -32.06 -1.23
N GLY A 183 5.56 -31.87 -0.51
CA GLY A 183 6.90 -31.73 -1.08
C GLY A 183 7.09 -30.56 -2.05
N ASP A 184 7.76 -30.83 -3.17
CA ASP A 184 8.24 -29.84 -4.14
C ASP A 184 7.14 -28.99 -4.78
N LEU A 185 5.94 -29.53 -4.95
CA LEU A 185 4.84 -28.77 -5.56
C LEU A 185 4.42 -27.57 -4.70
N ARG A 186 4.46 -27.70 -3.37
CA ARG A 186 4.20 -26.59 -2.45
C ARG A 186 5.27 -25.52 -2.58
N TYR A 187 6.54 -25.90 -2.72
CA TYR A 187 7.66 -24.97 -2.95
C TYR A 187 7.42 -24.15 -4.22
N PHE A 188 7.11 -24.80 -5.35
CA PHE A 188 6.89 -24.11 -6.62
C PHE A 188 5.70 -23.14 -6.57
N ILE A 189 4.60 -23.52 -5.92
CA ILE A 189 3.44 -22.64 -5.84
C ILE A 189 3.72 -21.41 -4.96
N VAL A 190 4.42 -21.59 -3.83
CA VAL A 190 4.81 -20.45 -2.98
C VAL A 190 5.82 -19.56 -3.69
N LEU A 191 6.78 -20.13 -4.42
CA LEU A 191 7.74 -19.35 -5.21
C LEU A 191 7.05 -18.57 -6.33
N PHE A 192 6.10 -19.19 -7.03
CA PHE A 192 5.26 -18.52 -8.02
C PHE A 192 4.49 -17.34 -7.38
N TYR A 193 3.93 -17.55 -6.20
CA TYR A 193 3.27 -16.49 -5.45
C TYR A 193 4.21 -15.34 -5.10
N LEU A 194 5.36 -15.61 -4.47
CA LEU A 194 6.35 -14.57 -4.15
C LEU A 194 6.79 -13.81 -5.42
N SER A 195 6.86 -14.53 -6.55
CA SER A 195 7.17 -13.95 -7.85
C SER A 195 6.10 -12.96 -8.31
N VAL A 196 4.84 -13.36 -8.32
CA VAL A 196 3.70 -12.53 -8.77
C VAL A 196 3.36 -11.40 -7.78
N TYR A 197 3.57 -11.64 -6.48
CA TYR A 197 3.19 -10.74 -5.40
C TYR A 197 4.19 -9.60 -5.19
N ILE A 198 5.49 -9.87 -5.23
CA ILE A 198 6.53 -8.87 -4.94
C ILE A 198 7.59 -8.76 -6.05
N PHE A 199 8.23 -9.86 -6.44
CA PHE A 199 9.42 -9.80 -7.30
C PHE A 199 9.13 -9.17 -8.67
N LEU A 200 8.07 -9.63 -9.33
CA LEU A 200 7.69 -9.17 -10.65
C LEU A 200 7.16 -7.72 -10.62
N PRO A 201 6.26 -7.33 -9.70
CA PRO A 201 5.92 -5.92 -9.52
C PRO A 201 7.13 -5.01 -9.29
N MET A 202 8.05 -5.40 -8.40
CA MET A 202 9.27 -4.65 -8.10
C MET A 202 10.13 -4.46 -9.36
N THR A 203 10.38 -5.55 -10.09
CA THR A 203 11.18 -5.54 -11.32
C THR A 203 10.54 -4.67 -12.39
N LEU A 204 9.23 -4.82 -12.62
CA LEU A 204 8.52 -4.04 -13.62
C LEU A 204 8.48 -2.55 -13.28
N ILE A 205 8.27 -2.18 -12.01
CA ILE A 205 8.32 -0.77 -11.56
C ILE A 205 9.69 -0.17 -11.88
N VAL A 206 10.78 -0.85 -11.53
CA VAL A 206 12.15 -0.39 -11.82
C VAL A 206 12.39 -0.25 -13.32
N VAL A 207 12.06 -1.29 -14.09
CA VAL A 207 12.26 -1.31 -15.54
C VAL A 207 11.47 -0.20 -16.22
N PHE A 208 10.17 -0.07 -15.96
CA PHE A 208 9.35 0.97 -16.60
C PHE A 208 9.72 2.39 -16.14
N THR A 209 10.16 2.56 -14.89
CA THR A 209 10.68 3.85 -14.42
C THR A 209 11.96 4.23 -15.15
N ALA A 210 12.90 3.29 -15.31
CA ALA A 210 14.15 3.50 -16.04
C ALA A 210 13.91 3.76 -17.54
N LEU A 211 13.00 3.01 -18.17
CA LEU A 211 12.61 3.22 -19.56
C LEU A 211 11.95 4.59 -19.76
N THR A 212 11.07 5.00 -18.86
CA THR A 212 10.43 6.32 -18.89
C THR A 212 11.47 7.44 -18.79
N ALA A 213 12.41 7.34 -17.84
CA ALA A 213 13.49 8.31 -17.69
C ALA A 213 14.39 8.39 -18.93
N SER A 214 14.74 7.23 -19.50
CA SER A 214 15.55 7.13 -20.72
C SER A 214 14.87 7.78 -21.91
N GLU A 215 13.56 7.53 -22.09
CA GLU A 215 12.79 8.10 -23.19
C GLU A 215 12.60 9.62 -23.04
N LEU A 216 12.39 10.11 -21.82
CA LEU A 216 12.33 11.55 -21.54
C LEU A 216 13.64 12.24 -21.92
N LYS A 217 14.79 11.64 -21.56
CA LYS A 217 16.11 12.16 -21.92
C LYS A 217 16.30 12.20 -23.44
N ARG A 218 15.91 11.13 -24.14
CA ARG A 218 16.02 11.04 -25.61
C ARG A 218 15.15 12.09 -26.31
N ASN A 219 13.92 12.28 -25.84
CA ASN A 219 12.96 13.18 -26.49
C ASN A 219 13.16 14.65 -26.14
N ARG A 220 14.06 14.97 -25.19
CA ARG A 220 14.40 16.33 -24.79
C ARG A 220 14.95 17.14 -25.98
N GLY A 221 15.83 16.56 -26.79
CA GLY A 221 16.42 17.24 -27.96
C GLY A 221 15.39 17.56 -29.05
N ARG A 222 14.58 16.59 -29.46
CA ARG A 222 13.54 16.77 -30.50
C ARG A 222 12.42 17.73 -30.09
N ARG A 223 12.11 17.84 -28.80
CA ARG A 223 11.07 18.78 -28.32
C ARG A 223 11.59 20.19 -28.13
N ASN A 224 12.86 20.33 -27.80
CA ASN A 224 13.54 21.61 -27.78
C ASN A 224 13.64 22.26 -29.17
N SER A 225 13.42 21.53 -30.27
CA SER A 225 13.31 22.15 -31.60
C SER A 225 11.86 22.45 -32.04
N MET A 226 10.85 21.83 -31.42
CA MET A 226 9.45 21.90 -31.87
C MET A 226 8.54 22.82 -31.03
N MET A 227 8.90 23.17 -29.79
CA MET A 227 8.04 23.96 -28.89
C MET A 227 8.52 25.40 -28.73
N ALA A 228 7.58 26.36 -28.75
CA ALA A 228 7.83 27.75 -28.39
C ALA A 228 8.42 27.86 -26.97
N PRO A 229 9.29 28.86 -26.69
CA PRO A 229 10.04 28.94 -25.42
C PRO A 229 9.17 28.91 -24.15
N GLU A 230 8.03 29.59 -24.14
CA GLU A 230 7.11 29.63 -22.99
C GLU A 230 6.47 28.27 -22.71
N HIS A 231 5.87 27.65 -23.74
CA HIS A 231 5.26 26.32 -23.63
C HIS A 231 6.28 25.22 -23.31
N ARG A 232 7.55 25.40 -23.73
CA ARG A 232 8.66 24.50 -23.42
C ARG A 232 8.96 24.46 -21.91
N SER A 233 8.99 25.60 -21.24
CA SER A 233 9.33 25.64 -19.81
C SER A 233 8.26 24.98 -18.94
N LEU A 234 6.98 25.18 -19.26
CA LEU A 234 5.86 24.61 -18.51
C LEU A 234 5.76 23.10 -18.70
N ALA A 235 5.89 22.61 -19.94
CA ALA A 235 5.85 21.19 -20.24
C ALA A 235 7.01 20.44 -19.58
N THR A 236 8.22 21.02 -19.62
CA THR A 236 9.41 20.43 -18.98
C THR A 236 9.25 20.34 -17.47
N LYS A 237 8.68 21.36 -16.82
CA LYS A 237 8.40 21.35 -15.37
C LYS A 237 7.39 20.27 -14.99
N LEU A 238 6.27 20.18 -15.70
CA LEU A 238 5.24 19.18 -15.45
C LEU A 238 5.77 17.75 -15.57
N GLU A 239 6.66 17.51 -16.54
CA GLU A 239 7.30 16.22 -16.74
C GLU A 239 8.30 15.88 -15.64
N ALA A 240 9.17 16.83 -15.27
CA ALA A 240 10.10 16.64 -14.18
C ALA A 240 9.38 16.30 -12.86
N ASP A 241 8.24 16.95 -12.59
CA ASP A 241 7.43 16.66 -11.41
C ASP A 241 6.84 15.24 -11.44
N ILE A 242 6.28 14.81 -12.58
CA ILE A 242 5.70 13.46 -12.73
C ILE A 242 6.80 12.39 -12.63
N THR A 243 7.94 12.59 -13.27
CA THR A 243 9.08 11.65 -13.23
C THR A 243 9.68 11.57 -11.84
N ARG A 244 9.79 12.70 -11.13
CA ARG A 244 10.23 12.71 -9.73
C ARG A 244 9.30 11.85 -8.88
N MET A 245 7.98 12.00 -9.04
CA MET A 245 7.01 11.20 -8.32
C MET A 245 7.18 9.70 -8.58
N MET A 246 7.31 9.29 -9.85
CA MET A 246 7.54 7.87 -10.21
C MET A 246 8.84 7.31 -9.63
N PHE A 247 9.92 8.09 -9.68
CA PHE A 247 11.23 7.67 -9.16
C PHE A 247 11.20 7.50 -7.64
N LEU A 248 10.54 8.43 -6.92
CA LEU A 248 10.30 8.30 -5.49
C LEU A 248 9.48 7.05 -5.19
N THR A 249 8.39 6.82 -5.92
CA THR A 249 7.57 5.60 -5.77
C THR A 249 8.40 4.33 -5.95
N ALA A 250 9.25 4.24 -6.97
CA ALA A 250 10.11 3.09 -7.18
C ALA A 250 11.12 2.86 -6.03
N ILE A 251 11.76 3.93 -5.55
CA ILE A 251 12.72 3.86 -4.43
C ILE A 251 12.01 3.39 -3.16
N PHE A 252 10.93 4.04 -2.76
CA PHE A 252 10.22 3.69 -1.54
C PHE A 252 9.61 2.28 -1.61
N PHE A 253 9.11 1.87 -2.77
CA PHE A 253 8.62 0.50 -2.98
C PHE A 253 9.72 -0.53 -2.72
N ILE A 254 10.94 -0.33 -3.24
CA ILE A 254 12.08 -1.23 -2.99
C ILE A 254 12.44 -1.22 -1.51
N ILE A 255 12.65 -0.04 -0.92
CA ILE A 255 13.08 0.09 0.48
C ILE A 255 12.09 -0.62 1.42
N PHE A 256 10.78 -0.45 1.18
CA PHE A 256 9.76 -1.00 2.07
C PHE A 256 9.45 -2.47 1.77
N THR A 257 9.57 -2.94 0.53
CA THR A 257 9.09 -4.28 0.15
C THR A 257 10.22 -5.30 0.00
N LEU A 258 11.44 -4.88 -0.34
CA LEU A 258 12.58 -5.78 -0.53
C LEU A 258 12.96 -6.59 0.72
N PRO A 259 13.00 -6.02 1.95
CA PRO A 259 13.34 -6.80 3.14
C PRO A 259 12.39 -7.99 3.34
N MET A 260 11.09 -7.77 3.14
CA MET A 260 10.08 -8.82 3.25
C MET A 260 10.25 -9.91 2.18
N PHE A 261 10.59 -9.52 0.95
CA PHE A 261 10.89 -10.48 -0.12
C PHE A 261 12.11 -11.35 0.22
N LEU A 262 13.20 -10.73 0.67
CA LEU A 262 14.43 -11.45 1.01
C LEU A 262 14.19 -12.41 2.18
N PHE A 263 13.45 -12.00 3.20
CA PHE A 263 13.06 -12.87 4.30
C PHE A 263 12.27 -14.10 3.81
N HIS A 264 11.23 -13.89 3.01
CA HIS A 264 10.44 -15.01 2.49
C HIS A 264 11.24 -15.92 1.56
N LEU A 265 12.13 -15.36 0.74
CA LEU A 265 13.00 -16.15 -0.11
C LEU A 265 13.94 -17.03 0.74
N TYR A 266 14.55 -16.45 1.77
CA TYR A 266 15.38 -17.17 2.73
C TYR A 266 14.60 -18.28 3.44
N ASP A 267 13.44 -17.95 4.02
CA ASP A 267 12.54 -18.90 4.70
C ASP A 267 12.18 -20.10 3.82
N ARG A 268 11.93 -19.87 2.52
CA ARG A 268 11.65 -20.96 1.58
C ARG A 268 12.88 -21.77 1.20
N ILE A 269 14.01 -21.14 0.95
CA ILE A 269 15.27 -21.86 0.67
C ILE A 269 15.62 -22.74 1.86
N ASP A 270 15.52 -22.18 3.07
CA ASP A 270 15.82 -22.90 4.28
C ASP A 270 14.86 -24.09 4.51
N THR A 271 13.55 -23.87 4.42
CA THR A 271 12.54 -24.92 4.63
C THR A 271 12.71 -26.12 3.68
N TYR A 272 13.16 -25.90 2.45
CA TYR A 272 13.17 -26.94 1.40
C TYR A 272 14.55 -27.47 1.00
N TRP A 273 15.63 -26.73 1.27
CA TRP A 273 16.96 -27.07 0.77
C TRP A 273 18.00 -27.21 1.89
N ILE A 274 17.98 -26.32 2.87
CA ILE A 274 19.02 -26.27 3.91
C ILE A 274 18.58 -27.07 5.14
N HIS A 275 17.31 -26.99 5.50
CA HIS A 275 16.72 -27.61 6.69
C HIS A 275 17.48 -27.25 7.97
N ASN A 276 17.80 -25.97 8.16
CA ASN A 276 18.46 -25.56 9.41
C ASN A 276 17.55 -25.83 10.60
N GLU A 277 18.09 -26.51 11.62
CA GLU A 277 17.44 -26.60 12.91
C GLU A 277 17.70 -25.30 13.69
N TYR A 278 16.63 -24.53 13.94
CA TYR A 278 16.73 -23.34 14.77
C TYR A 278 16.50 -23.71 16.23
N CYS A 279 17.55 -23.53 17.05
CA CYS A 279 17.38 -23.51 18.49
C CYS A 279 16.56 -22.28 18.93
N PRO A 280 15.98 -22.28 20.15
CA PRO A 280 14.98 -21.28 20.56
C PRO A 280 15.42 -19.82 20.37
N LEU A 281 16.70 -19.52 20.63
CA LEU A 281 17.26 -18.18 20.40
C LEU A 281 17.26 -17.80 18.90
N GLY A 282 17.66 -18.72 18.02
CA GLY A 282 17.64 -18.50 16.56
C GLY A 282 16.22 -18.32 16.02
N ALA A 283 15.26 -19.11 16.54
CA ALA A 283 13.85 -18.97 16.20
C ALA A 283 13.30 -17.60 16.63
N ALA A 284 13.65 -17.13 17.83
CA ALA A 284 13.27 -15.80 18.32
C ALA A 284 13.85 -14.67 17.45
N ILE A 285 15.10 -14.80 17.00
CA ILE A 285 15.73 -13.83 16.08
C ILE A 285 15.00 -13.81 14.74
N LEU A 286 14.71 -14.96 14.13
CA LEU A 286 13.99 -15.02 12.86
C LEU A 286 12.58 -14.45 12.97
N TYR A 287 11.90 -14.73 14.07
CA TYR A 287 10.61 -14.14 14.38
C TYR A 287 10.70 -12.61 14.44
N HIS A 288 11.69 -12.07 15.15
CA HIS A 288 11.93 -10.62 15.19
C HIS A 288 12.14 -10.04 13.79
N VAL A 289 13.02 -10.65 12.98
CA VAL A 289 13.31 -10.20 11.62
C VAL A 289 12.05 -10.21 10.75
N PHE A 290 11.23 -11.25 10.83
CA PHE A 290 9.95 -11.32 10.10
C PHE A 290 9.04 -10.12 10.43
N TYR A 291 8.84 -9.81 11.71
CA TYR A 291 7.96 -8.71 12.13
C TYR A 291 8.51 -7.34 11.77
N VAL A 292 9.83 -7.15 11.82
CA VAL A 292 10.49 -5.93 11.30
C VAL A 292 10.21 -5.78 9.81
N CYS A 293 10.50 -6.82 9.01
CA CYS A 293 10.27 -6.81 7.57
C CYS A 293 8.79 -6.59 7.21
N ALA A 294 7.88 -7.24 7.92
CA ALA A 294 6.44 -7.10 7.72
C ALA A 294 5.98 -5.67 8.04
N SER A 295 6.38 -5.12 9.18
CA SER A 295 6.05 -3.75 9.60
C SER A 295 6.56 -2.72 8.59
N VAL A 296 7.80 -2.87 8.13
CA VAL A 296 8.40 -2.00 7.11
C VAL A 296 7.62 -2.07 5.79
N SER A 297 7.13 -3.25 5.40
CA SER A 297 6.32 -3.40 4.18
C SER A 297 4.99 -2.64 4.24
N PHE A 298 4.36 -2.51 5.41
CA PHE A 298 3.12 -1.76 5.55
C PHE A 298 3.29 -0.26 5.34
N LEU A 299 4.49 0.29 5.58
CA LEU A 299 4.79 1.70 5.31
C LEU A 299 4.67 2.05 3.81
N ASN A 300 4.77 1.05 2.91
CA ASN A 300 4.53 1.25 1.49
C ASN A 300 3.11 1.79 1.20
N HIS A 301 2.11 1.31 1.94
CA HIS A 301 0.72 1.76 1.80
C HIS A 301 0.49 3.14 2.43
N ALA A 302 1.37 3.57 3.35
CA ALA A 302 1.30 4.90 3.95
C ALA A 302 2.01 5.98 3.12
N ALA A 303 3.08 5.61 2.42
CA ALA A 303 3.97 6.58 1.76
C ALA A 303 3.36 7.26 0.53
N ASN A 304 2.42 6.62 -0.16
CA ASN A 304 1.90 7.07 -1.46
C ASN A 304 1.36 8.52 -1.42
N PHE A 305 0.57 8.89 -0.40
CA PHE A 305 0.07 10.26 -0.23
C PHE A 305 1.20 11.28 -0.13
N TYR A 306 2.21 11.01 0.68
CA TYR A 306 3.34 11.92 0.89
C TYR A 306 4.19 12.04 -0.36
N ILE A 307 4.37 10.96 -1.12
CA ILE A 307 5.03 11.00 -2.43
C ILE A 307 4.25 11.90 -3.39
N TYR A 308 2.91 11.84 -3.40
CA TYR A 308 2.09 12.77 -4.20
C TYR A 308 2.22 14.22 -3.72
N LEU A 309 2.20 14.44 -2.41
CA LEU A 309 2.27 15.76 -1.81
C LEU A 309 3.62 16.44 -2.08
N PHE A 310 4.74 15.75 -1.86
CA PHE A 310 6.07 16.33 -2.10
C PHE A 310 6.48 16.27 -3.57
N GLY A 311 6.09 15.20 -4.26
CA GLY A 311 6.48 14.91 -5.63
C GLY A 311 5.69 15.65 -6.71
N SER A 312 4.43 16.03 -6.47
CA SER A 312 3.52 16.60 -7.49
C SER A 312 2.94 17.97 -7.08
N PRO A 313 3.51 19.09 -7.58
CA PRO A 313 2.96 20.42 -7.34
C PRO A 313 1.52 20.58 -7.84
N GLY A 314 1.17 19.88 -8.93
CA GLY A 314 -0.19 19.82 -9.44
C GLY A 314 -1.17 19.18 -8.46
N PHE A 315 -0.73 18.12 -7.76
CA PHE A 315 -1.50 17.52 -6.67
C PHE A 315 -1.64 18.50 -5.50
N ARG A 316 -0.55 19.14 -5.04
CA ARG A 316 -0.59 20.15 -3.96
C ARG A 316 -1.56 21.28 -4.23
N ARG A 317 -1.55 21.84 -5.45
CA ARG A 317 -2.47 22.93 -5.82
C ARG A 317 -3.93 22.47 -5.72
N ARG A 318 -4.24 21.26 -6.18
CA ARG A 318 -5.60 20.72 -6.13
C ARG A 318 -6.02 20.36 -4.70
N PHE A 319 -5.10 19.84 -3.90
CA PHE A 319 -5.29 19.60 -2.48
C PHE A 319 -5.65 20.91 -1.76
N ALA A 320 -4.84 21.97 -1.92
CA ALA A 320 -5.11 23.28 -1.32
C ALA A 320 -6.46 23.87 -1.77
N LEU A 321 -6.81 23.74 -3.06
CA LEU A 321 -8.11 24.19 -3.57
C LEU A 321 -9.29 23.42 -2.95
N SER A 322 -9.14 22.11 -2.72
CA SER A 322 -10.17 21.32 -2.05
C SER A 322 -10.39 21.79 -0.61
N PHE A 323 -9.31 22.09 0.13
CA PHE A 323 -9.40 22.62 1.49
C PHE A 323 -9.98 24.03 1.55
N HIS A 324 -9.52 24.95 0.68
CA HIS A 324 -10.06 26.31 0.63
C HIS A 324 -11.57 26.35 0.35
N ARG A 325 -12.08 25.42 -0.47
CA ARG A 325 -13.52 25.31 -0.74
C ARG A 325 -14.30 24.73 0.42
N LEU A 326 -13.79 23.69 1.08
CA LEU A 326 -14.40 23.13 2.29
C LEU A 326 -14.49 24.19 3.40
N CYS A 327 -13.45 25.01 3.58
CA CYS A 327 -13.49 26.13 4.51
C CYS A 327 -14.53 27.19 4.11
N ARG A 328 -14.68 27.48 2.82
CA ARG A 328 -15.63 28.48 2.33
C ARG A 328 -17.09 28.03 2.41
N GLU A 329 -17.37 26.77 2.11
CA GLU A 329 -18.72 26.17 2.25
C GLU A 329 -19.19 26.24 3.72
N ASN A 330 -18.32 25.93 4.68
CA ASN A 330 -18.65 26.05 6.11
C ASN A 330 -18.98 27.49 6.55
N THR A 331 -18.23 28.50 6.08
CA THR A 331 -18.57 29.93 6.36
C THR A 331 -19.87 30.39 5.68
N SER A 332 -20.29 29.75 4.59
CA SER A 332 -21.50 30.14 3.86
C SER A 332 -22.76 29.62 4.56
N GLU A 333 -22.72 28.40 5.09
CA GLU A 333 -23.81 27.83 5.91
C GLU A 333 -23.97 28.55 7.25
N GLU A 334 -22.88 28.98 7.88
CA GLU A 334 -22.91 29.76 9.13
C GLU A 334 -23.44 31.19 8.92
N SER A 335 -23.24 31.78 7.72
CA SER A 335 -23.81 33.08 7.36
C SER A 335 -25.30 33.02 6.96
N MET A 336 -25.82 31.83 6.64
CA MET A 336 -27.22 31.64 6.23
C MET A 336 -28.14 31.25 7.40
N SER A 337 -27.58 30.86 8.56
CA SER A 337 -28.34 30.56 9.79
C SER A 337 -28.60 31.79 10.69
N VAL A 338 -27.99 32.95 10.39
CA VAL A 338 -28.16 34.20 11.18
C VAL A 338 -29.07 35.24 10.51
N SER A 339 -29.56 35.01 9.29
CA SER A 339 -30.48 35.94 8.62
C SER A 339 -31.70 35.26 7.95
N GLN A 340 -32.56 34.65 8.76
CA GLN A 340 -33.94 34.37 8.34
C GLN A 340 -34.93 35.00 9.33
N ILE A 341 -35.09 36.32 9.25
CA ILE A 341 -36.39 36.96 9.50
C ILE A 341 -37.10 36.99 8.14
N PRO A 342 -38.22 36.29 7.96
CA PRO A 342 -38.90 36.25 6.67
C PRO A 342 -39.80 37.49 6.52
N ILE A 343 -39.29 38.58 5.94
CA ILE A 343 -40.16 39.64 5.41
C ILE A 343 -40.57 39.24 3.99
N ARG A 344 -41.59 38.38 3.94
CA ARG A 344 -42.27 37.98 2.71
C ARG A 344 -43.65 38.65 2.65
N PHE A 345 -43.72 39.97 2.62
CA PHE A 345 -44.92 40.73 2.24
C PHE A 345 -44.51 42.12 1.76
N LEU A 346 -45.17 42.62 0.70
CA LEU A 346 -45.02 43.92 0.01
C LEU A 346 -44.14 43.97 -1.26
N ARG A 347 -44.39 43.08 -2.22
CA ARG A 347 -44.31 43.41 -3.65
C ARG A 347 -45.50 42.81 -4.41
N TYR A 348 -46.68 43.35 -4.14
CA TYR A 348 -47.87 43.13 -4.99
C TYR A 348 -48.81 44.33 -4.89
N ALA A 349 -48.31 45.53 -5.21
CA ALA A 349 -49.14 46.73 -5.39
C ALA A 349 -48.30 47.86 -6.01
N ARG A 350 -47.98 47.77 -7.31
CA ARG A 350 -47.74 48.94 -8.21
C ARG A 350 -47.30 48.45 -9.58
N THR A 351 -48.26 48.19 -10.45
CA THR A 351 -48.17 48.39 -11.91
C THR A 351 -49.55 48.11 -12.51
N SER A 352 -50.49 49.02 -12.30
CA SER A 352 -51.76 49.07 -13.03
C SER A 352 -52.36 50.48 -12.92
N SER A 353 -51.65 51.48 -13.45
CA SER A 353 -52.23 52.74 -13.89
C SER A 353 -51.17 53.51 -14.68
N LEU A 354 -51.33 53.56 -16.00
CA LEU A 354 -50.94 54.65 -16.93
C LEU A 354 -50.90 54.08 -18.35
N ASN A 355 -52.10 53.92 -18.91
CA ASN A 355 -52.43 54.07 -20.32
C ASN A 355 -53.83 54.69 -20.30
N GLY A 356 -53.95 55.94 -20.76
CA GLY A 356 -55.16 56.76 -20.68
C GLY A 356 -54.81 58.18 -20.26
#